data_AF-A0A6A8FLV8-F1
#
_entry.id   AF-A0A6A8FLV8-F1
#
_cell.length_a   1.000
_cell.length_b   1.000
_cell.length_c   1.000
_cell.angle_alpha   90.00
_cell.angle_beta   90.00
_cell.angle_gamma   90.00
#
_symmetry.space_group_name_H-M   'P 1'
#
loop_
_entity.id
_entity.type
_entity.pdbx_description
1 polymer ?
#
loop_
_entity_poly.entity_id
_entity_poly.type
_entity_poly.pdbx_seq_one_letter_code
_entity_poly.pdbx_strand_id
1 'polypeptide(L)' 'MALKLADYKTNVHNDWCPGCGDFGILSAIQMSLADLQIPMHKATVFSDIGCSGKTAHFIHTYGIHT' A
#
# COMPACT_ATOMS: atom_id res chain seq x y z
N MET A 1 2.04 -14.57 15.45
CA MET A 1 1.14 -14.76 14.30
C MET A 1 1.88 -14.23 13.07
N ALA A 2 1.88 -14.97 11.95
CA ALA A 2 2.49 -14.50 10.71
C ALA A 2 1.62 -13.41 10.07
N LEU A 3 2.27 -12.34 9.58
CA LEU A 3 1.60 -11.25 8.87
C LEU A 3 1.13 -11.74 7.51
N LYS A 4 -0.10 -11.38 7.13
CA LYS A 4 -0.77 -11.78 5.89
C LYS A 4 -0.97 -10.57 4.99
N LEU A 5 -1.15 -10.81 3.70
CA LEU A 5 -1.45 -9.76 2.71
C LEU A 5 -2.63 -8.87 3.13
N ALA A 6 -3.68 -9.47 3.70
CA ALA A 6 -4.87 -8.75 4.13
C ALA A 6 -4.58 -7.71 5.23
N ASP A 7 -3.53 -7.90 6.03
CA ASP A 7 -3.15 -6.98 7.10
C ASP A 7 -2.65 -5.64 6.54
N TYR A 8 -2.10 -5.64 5.31
CA TYR A 8 -1.55 -4.45 4.64
C TYR A 8 -2.57 -3.70 3.76
N LYS A 9 -3.81 -4.16 3.68
CA LYS A 9 -4.88 -3.49 2.93
C LYS A 9 -5.62 -2.50 3.82
N THR A 10 -5.98 -1.35 3.26
CA THR A 10 -6.85 -0.37 3.95
C THR A 10 -8.30 -0.52 3.50
N ASN A 11 -9.23 0.05 4.27
CA ASN A 11 -10.64 0.15 3.90
C ASN A 11 -10.94 1.39 3.03
N VAL A 12 -9.91 2.11 2.60
CA VAL A 12 -10.06 3.30 1.75
C VAL A 12 -10.43 2.83 0.34
N HIS A 13 -11.47 3.42 -0.23
CA HIS A 13 -11.85 3.13 -1.61
C HIS A 13 -10.73 3.58 -2.56
N ASN A 14 -10.23 2.66 -3.37
CA ASN A 14 -9.26 2.97 -4.40
C ASN A 14 -10.00 3.53 -5.63
N ASP A 15 -9.72 4.79 -5.93
CA ASP A 15 -10.38 5.58 -6.97
C ASP A 15 -9.58 5.66 -8.28
N TRP A 16 -8.62 4.75 -8.49
CA TRP A 16 -7.94 4.59 -9.78
C TRP A 16 -8.86 4.00 -10.85
N CYS A 17 -8.62 4.38 -12.09
CA CYS A 17 -9.37 3.89 -13.24
C CYS A 17 -9.30 2.37 -13.36
N PRO A 18 -10.37 1.69 -13.82
CA PRO A 18 -10.33 0.26 -14.10
C PRO A 18 -9.27 -0.05 -15.16
N GLY A 19 -8.41 -1.03 -14.87
CA GLY A 19 -7.27 -1.39 -15.72
C GLY A 19 -6.00 -0.57 -15.50
N CYS A 20 -5.98 0.35 -14.53
CA CYS A 20 -4.78 1.09 -14.16
C CYS A 20 -3.64 0.15 -13.68
N GLY A 21 -2.42 0.40 -14.14
CA GLY A 21 -1.24 -0.39 -13.75
C GLY A 21 -0.83 -0.22 -12.28
N ASP A 22 -1.22 0.88 -11.63
CA ASP A 22 -0.89 1.15 -10.23
C ASP A 22 -1.49 0.09 -9.27
N PHE A 23 -2.58 -0.58 -9.65
CA PHE A 23 -3.11 -1.73 -8.90
C PHE A 23 -2.10 -2.88 -8.80
N GLY A 24 -1.33 -3.12 -9.85
CA GLY A 24 -0.27 -4.13 -9.86
C GLY A 24 0.88 -3.76 -8.93
N ILE A 25 1.31 -2.48 -8.96
CA ILE A 25 2.36 -1.95 -8.10
C ILE A 25 1.93 -2.01 -6.62
N LEU A 26 0.72 -1.56 -6.31
CA LEU A 26 0.14 -1.62 -4.96
C LEU A 26 0.13 -3.06 -4.43
N SER A 27 -0.35 -4.01 -5.25
CA SER A 27 -0.40 -5.42 -4.86
C SER A 27 1.00 -5.98 -4.59
N ALA A 28 1.97 -5.67 -5.46
CA ALA A 28 3.36 -6.11 -5.29
C ALA A 28 3.99 -5.58 -4.00
N ILE A 29 3.74 -4.31 -3.64
CA ILE A 29 4.24 -3.74 -2.38
C ILE A 29 3.61 -4.44 -1.17
N GLN A 30 2.29 -4.63 -1.16
CA GLN A 30 1.59 -5.32 -0.06
C GLN A 30 2.08 -6.76 0.11
N MET A 31 2.28 -7.49 -1.00
CA MET A 31 2.85 -8.84 -0.99
C MET A 31 4.27 -8.84 -0.43
N SER A 32 5.11 -7.90 -0.87
CA SER A 32 6.50 -7.80 -0.42
C SER A 32 6.61 -7.55 1.09
N LEU A 33 5.75 -6.67 1.63
CA LEU A 33 5.71 -6.40 3.08
C LEU A 33 5.32 -7.66 3.88
N ALA A 34 4.34 -8.41 3.38
CA ALA A 34 3.91 -9.67 3.97
C ALA A 34 5.00 -10.75 3.90
N ASP A 35 5.63 -10.94 2.74
CA ASP A 35 6.69 -11.94 2.55
C ASP A 35 7.91 -11.65 3.45
N LEU A 36 8.26 -10.37 3.59
CA LEU A 36 9.34 -9.93 4.47
C LEU A 36 8.94 -9.89 5.96
N GLN A 37 7.68 -10.16 6.29
CA GLN A 37 7.13 -10.10 7.65
C GLN A 37 7.42 -8.76 8.34
N ILE A 38 7.34 -7.64 7.61
CA ILE A 38 7.58 -6.30 8.16
C ILE A 38 6.33 -5.82 8.89
N PRO A 39 6.36 -5.61 10.21
CA PRO A 39 5.20 -5.08 10.93
C PRO A 39 4.82 -3.70 10.43
N MET A 40 3.51 -3.43 10.33
CA MET A 40 2.97 -2.17 9.77
C MET A 40 3.52 -0.91 10.46
N HIS A 41 3.74 -0.97 11.78
CA HIS A 41 4.29 0.13 12.58
C HIS A 41 5.80 0.35 12.40
N LYS A 42 6.47 -0.51 11.63
CA LYS A 42 7.90 -0.40 11.27
C LYS A 42 8.12 -0.03 9.80
N ALA A 43 7.06 0.24 9.05
CA ALA A 43 7.12 0.68 7.68
C ALA A 43 6.47 2.06 7.52
N THR A 44 7.06 2.89 6.66
CA THR A 44 6.51 4.19 6.26
C THR A 44 6.58 4.31 4.76
N VAL A 45 5.47 4.66 4.12
CA VAL A 45 5.39 4.93 2.68
C VAL A 45 5.34 6.43 2.46
N PHE A 46 6.28 6.95 1.67
CA PHE A 46 6.29 8.33 1.20
C PHE A 46 5.82 8.37 -0.24
N SER A 47 4.93 9.31 -0.55
CA SER A 47 4.41 9.50 -1.90
C SER A 47 4.29 10.98 -2.26
N ASP A 48 4.49 11.28 -3.53
CA ASP A 48 4.32 12.61 -4.14
C ASP A 48 2.85 12.82 -4.57
N ILE A 49 2.54 13.91 -5.26
CA ILE A 49 1.25 14.23 -5.85
C ILE A 49 1.04 13.48 -7.17
N GLY A 50 -0.14 12.85 -7.30
CA GLY A 50 -0.59 12.21 -8.53
C GLY A 50 -1.51 11.02 -8.27
N CYS A 51 -1.90 10.31 -9.33
CA CYS A 51 -2.63 9.05 -9.16
C CYS A 51 -1.77 8.03 -8.40
N SER A 52 -0.54 7.80 -8.86
CA SER A 52 0.45 6.97 -8.17
C SER A 52 0.73 7.45 -6.74
N GLY A 53 0.69 8.77 -6.52
CA GLY A 53 0.78 9.43 -5.22
C GLY A 53 -0.18 8.90 -4.17
N LYS A 54 -1.34 8.40 -4.59
CA LYS A 54 -2.35 7.85 -3.67
C LYS A 54 -1.99 6.49 -3.06
N THR A 55 -0.92 5.84 -3.53
CA THR A 55 -0.47 4.52 -3.05
C THR A 55 -0.34 4.46 -1.53
N ALA A 56 0.15 5.53 -0.88
CA ALA A 56 0.29 5.60 0.58
C ALA A 56 -1.05 5.49 1.34
N HIS A 57 -2.18 5.83 0.72
CA HIS A 57 -3.52 5.69 1.34
C HIS A 57 -4.05 4.25 1.29
N PHE A 58 -3.48 3.42 0.42
CA PHE A 58 -3.96 2.06 0.17
C PHE A 58 -3.10 0.97 0.82
N ILE A 59 -2.04 1.37 1.53
CA ILE A 59 -1.16 0.49 2.29
C ILE A 59 -1.34 0.79 3.78
N HIS A 60 -1.69 -0.24 4.56
CA HIS A 60 -1.93 -0.09 6.00
C HIS A 60 -0.61 -0.01 6.78
N THR A 61 0.09 1.11 6.64
CA THR A 61 1.33 1.47 7.33
C THR A 61 1.30 2.95 7.68
N TYR A 62 2.38 3.50 8.26
CA TYR A 62 2.52 4.95 8.26
C TYR A 62 2.64 5.46 6.81
N GLY A 63 1.97 6.57 6.50
CA GLY A 63 1.91 7.14 5.16
C GLY A 63 2.11 8.65 5.21
N ILE A 64 2.95 9.18 4.32
CA ILE A 64 3.19 10.62 4.14
C ILE A 64 2.98 10.93 2.67
N HIS A 65 2.05 11.85 2.38
CA HIS A 65 1.70 12.29 1.04
C HIS A 65 1.98 13.80 0.95
N THR A 66 2.93 14.19 0.12
CA THR A 66 3.48 15.57 0.03
C THR A 66 3.64 16.02 -1.39
#